data_AF-A0A1E4JI56-F1
#
_entry.id   AF-A0A1E4JI56-F1
#
_cell.length_a   1.000
_cell.length_b   1.000
_cell.length_c   1.000
_cell.angle_alpha   90.00
_cell.angle_beta   90.00
_cell.angle_gamma   90.00
#
_symmetry.space_group_name_H-M   'P 1'
#
loop_
_entity.id
_entity.type
_entity.pdbx_description
1 polymer ?
#
loop_
_entity_poly.entity_id
_entity_poly.type
_entity_poly.pdbx_seq_one_letter_code
_entity_poly.pdbx_strand_id
1 'polypeptide(L)'
;MRSRIMARLAPLMAMSALSSPAYAFVQGQPGVRAASPTVRLNVPAQPMKTALAEFALQSKQQLLYEPVIVEGKVSTAVVGNVVTDRLRPPAED
;
A
#
# COMPACT_ATOMS: atom_id res chain seq x y z
N MET A 1 -28.38 60.95 35.18
CA MET A 1 -28.62 59.92 34.15
C MET A 1 -27.29 59.29 33.76
N ARG A 2 -27.16 57.96 33.91
CA ARG A 2 -26.43 56.98 33.07
C ARG A 2 -24.94 57.26 32.77
N SER A 3 -24.00 56.32 32.88
CA SER A 3 -23.95 54.94 33.35
C SER A 3 -22.46 54.59 33.36
N ARG A 4 -21.91 54.04 34.44
CA ARG A 4 -20.52 53.56 34.49
C ARG A 4 -20.45 52.26 33.70
N ILE A 5 -19.87 52.28 32.50
CA ILE A 5 -19.62 51.06 31.72
C ILE A 5 -18.32 50.43 32.24
N MET A 6 -18.45 49.65 33.31
CA MET A 6 -17.49 48.61 33.66
C MET A 6 -17.94 47.33 32.94
N ALA A 7 -17.38 47.06 31.76
CA ALA A 7 -17.51 45.76 31.12
C ALA A 7 -16.20 45.00 31.35
N ARG A 8 -16.31 44.03 32.27
CA ARG A 8 -15.25 43.18 32.80
C ARG A 8 -14.63 42.29 31.72
N LEU A 9 -13.34 42.02 31.90
CA LEU A 9 -12.52 41.05 31.18
C LEU A 9 -13.20 39.68 31.05
N ALA A 10 -13.00 39.06 29.88
CA ALA A 10 -13.24 37.66 29.58
C ALA A 10 -12.40 36.72 30.48
N PRO A 11 -12.79 35.43 30.55
CA PRO A 11 -11.98 34.47 29.81
C PRO A 11 -12.81 33.46 29.02
N LEU A 12 -12.36 33.25 27.79
CA LEU A 12 -12.82 32.25 26.84
C LEU A 12 -12.35 30.87 27.34
N MET A 13 -13.22 30.10 27.98
CA MET A 13 -12.97 28.70 28.31
C MET A 13 -13.13 27.84 27.04
N ALA A 14 -12.03 27.72 26.28
CA ALA A 14 -11.93 26.75 25.21
C ALA A 14 -11.67 25.35 25.81
N MET A 15 -12.74 24.61 26.12
CA MET A 15 -12.65 23.17 26.35
C MET A 15 -12.50 22.45 25.01
N SER A 16 -11.28 22.38 24.49
CA SER A 16 -10.89 21.42 23.46
C SER A 16 -10.83 20.05 24.12
N ALA A 17 -11.98 19.37 24.18
CA ALA A 17 -12.01 17.94 24.48
C ALA A 17 -11.16 17.24 23.41
N LEU A 18 -10.00 16.75 23.82
CA LEU A 18 -9.14 15.91 23.00
C LEU A 18 -9.94 14.67 22.60
N SER A 19 -10.47 14.69 21.39
CA SER A 19 -10.93 13.48 20.71
C SER A 19 -9.68 12.63 20.45
N SER A 20 -9.36 11.76 21.40
CA SER A 20 -8.36 10.72 21.18
C SER A 20 -8.99 9.71 20.22
N PRO A 21 -8.45 9.52 19.00
CA PRO A 21 -8.81 8.34 18.23
C PRO A 21 -8.35 7.15 19.06
N ALA A 22 -9.31 6.40 19.61
CA ALA A 22 -9.04 5.10 20.17
C ALA A 22 -8.49 4.23 19.04
N TYR A 23 -7.16 4.12 18.96
CA TYR A 23 -6.51 3.08 18.18
C TYR A 23 -6.94 1.76 18.82
N ALA A 24 -7.96 1.13 18.24
CA ALA A 24 -8.29 -0.24 18.53
C ALA A 24 -7.10 -1.09 18.08
N PHE A 25 -6.20 -1.39 19.02
CA PHE A 25 -5.22 -2.46 18.86
C PHE A 25 -6.01 -3.76 18.80
N VAL A 26 -6.36 -4.18 17.58
CA VAL A 26 -6.79 -5.55 17.29
C VAL A 26 -5.63 -6.44 17.74
N GLN A 27 -5.79 -7.08 18.90
CA GLN A 27 -4.87 -8.11 19.34
C GLN A 27 -4.90 -9.23 18.30
N GLY A 28 -3.77 -9.38 17.60
CA GLY A 28 -3.58 -10.42 16.60
C GLY A 28 -3.82 -11.79 17.23
N GLN A 29 -4.79 -12.52 16.67
CA GLN A 29 -4.94 -13.94 16.94
C GLN A 29 -3.64 -14.66 16.52
N PRO A 30 -3.04 -15.47 17.40
CA PRO A 30 -1.86 -16.23 17.02
C PRO A 30 -2.28 -17.32 16.01
N GLY A 31 -1.68 -17.29 14.83
CA GLY A 31 -1.61 -18.49 13.98
C GLY A 31 -2.30 -18.48 12.62
N VAL A 32 -2.80 -17.35 12.10
CA VAL A 32 -3.19 -17.29 10.68
C VAL A 32 -2.01 -16.74 9.89
N ARG A 33 -1.18 -17.63 9.33
CA ARG A 33 -0.21 -17.24 8.28
C ARG A 33 -1.00 -16.55 7.17
N ALA A 34 -0.75 -15.26 6.94
CA ALA A 34 -1.33 -14.56 5.81
C ALA A 34 -0.94 -15.32 4.54
N ALA A 35 -1.94 -15.88 3.84
CA ALA A 35 -1.70 -16.59 2.60
C ALA A 35 -1.10 -15.60 1.59
N SER A 36 0.03 -15.97 0.98
CA SER A 36 0.66 -15.14 -0.04
C SER A 36 -0.33 -14.87 -1.17
N PRO A 37 -0.50 -13.59 -1.59
CA PRO A 37 -1.51 -13.23 -2.56
C PRO A 37 -1.24 -13.95 -3.88
N THR A 38 -2.26 -14.67 -4.36
CA THR A 38 -2.25 -15.31 -5.67
C THR A 38 -2.71 -14.30 -6.72
N VAL A 39 -1.91 -14.07 -7.75
CA VAL A 39 -2.21 -13.18 -8.87
C VAL A 39 -2.42 -14.00 -10.12
N ARG A 40 -3.50 -13.70 -10.86
CA ARG A 40 -3.74 -14.28 -12.16
C ARG A 40 -3.01 -13.48 -13.23
N LEU A 41 -2.13 -14.14 -13.97
CA LEU A 41 -1.40 -13.59 -15.10
C LEU A 41 -2.00 -14.07 -16.41
N ASN A 42 -2.05 -13.17 -17.39
CA ASN A 42 -2.35 -13.44 -18.78
C ASN A 42 -1.56 -12.45 -19.64
N VAL A 43 -0.35 -12.84 -20.04
CA VAL A 43 0.55 -12.06 -20.90
C VAL A 43 0.75 -12.85 -22.19
N PRO A 44 0.28 -12.38 -23.36
CA PRO A 44 0.45 -13.09 -24.62
C PRO A 44 1.91 -13.09 -25.10
N ALA A 45 2.21 -13.91 -26.11
CA ALA A 45 3.51 -13.90 -26.75
C ALA A 45 3.71 -12.59 -27.53
N GLN A 46 4.73 -11.82 -27.16
CA GLN A 46 4.94 -10.46 -27.66
C GLN A 46 6.38 -9.99 -27.40
N PRO A 47 6.82 -8.82 -27.91
CA PRO A 47 8.14 -8.28 -27.62
C PRO A 47 8.40 -8.19 -26.11
N MET A 48 9.60 -8.60 -25.68
CA MET A 48 9.96 -8.78 -24.27
C MET A 48 9.75 -7.49 -23.45
N LYS A 49 10.07 -6.33 -24.02
CA LYS A 49 9.82 -5.02 -23.39
C LYS A 49 8.34 -4.85 -23.00
N THR A 50 7.43 -5.17 -23.92
CA THR A 50 5.98 -5.09 -23.70
C THR A 50 5.52 -6.14 -22.69
N ALA A 51 6.01 -7.37 -22.82
CA ALA A 51 5.68 -8.47 -21.91
C ALA A 51 6.04 -8.16 -20.44
N LEU A 52 7.23 -7.60 -20.19
CA LEU A 52 7.66 -7.22 -18.84
C LEU A 52 6.82 -6.06 -18.27
N ALA A 53 6.42 -5.10 -19.10
CA ALA A 53 5.54 -4.02 -18.68
C ALA A 53 4.16 -4.54 -18.26
N GLU A 54 3.56 -5.43 -19.05
CA GLU A 54 2.27 -6.05 -18.72
C GLU A 54 2.37 -6.97 -17.50
N PHE A 55 3.45 -7.75 -17.41
CA PHE A 55 3.72 -8.58 -16.24
C PHE A 55 3.79 -7.73 -14.96
N ALA A 56 4.56 -6.65 -14.96
CA ALA A 56 4.69 -5.74 -13.82
C ALA A 56 3.33 -5.12 -13.42
N LEU A 57 2.52 -4.73 -14.41
CA LEU A 57 1.19 -4.18 -14.20
C LEU A 57 0.23 -5.18 -13.55
N GLN A 58 0.22 -6.43 -14.02
CA GLN A 58 -0.66 -7.49 -13.54
C GLN A 58 -0.21 -8.02 -12.17
N SER A 59 1.09 -8.28 -12.00
CA SER A 59 1.71 -8.75 -10.75
C SER A 59 1.77 -7.69 -9.65
N LYS A 60 1.56 -6.41 -9.99
CA LYS A 60 1.75 -5.25 -9.09
C LYS A 60 3.18 -5.18 -8.53
N GLN A 61 4.15 -5.65 -9.29
CA GLN A 61 5.57 -5.58 -8.94
C GLN A 61 6.24 -4.46 -9.70
N GLN A 62 7.23 -3.83 -9.07
CA GLN A 62 8.15 -2.94 -9.75
C GLN A 62 9.30 -3.76 -10.31
N LEU A 63 9.53 -3.67 -11.62
CA LEU A 63 10.61 -4.38 -12.30
C LEU A 63 11.68 -3.38 -12.71
N LEU A 64 12.91 -3.63 -12.27
CA LEU A 64 14.11 -2.92 -12.74
C LEU A 64 14.89 -3.86 -13.64
N TYR A 65 15.22 -3.41 -14.85
CA TYR A 65 16.00 -4.18 -15.80
C TYR A 65 16.79 -3.25 -16.73
N GLU A 66 17.89 -3.75 -17.30
CA GLU A 66 18.67 -3.03 -18.31
C GLU A 66 18.04 -3.18 -19.71
N PRO A 67 17.80 -2.10 -20.48
CA PRO A 67 17.12 -2.20 -21.77
C PRO A 67 17.78 -3.13 -22.79
N VAL A 68 19.12 -3.24 -22.75
CA VAL A 68 19.90 -4.05 -23.69
C VAL A 68 19.61 -5.55 -23.57
N ILE A 69 19.20 -6.04 -22.40
CA ILE A 69 18.99 -7.48 -22.18
C ILE A 69 17.68 -7.99 -22.80
N VAL A 70 16.75 -7.07 -23.10
CA VAL A 70 15.41 -7.35 -23.64
C VAL A 70 15.23 -6.89 -25.08
N GLU A 71 16.22 -6.19 -25.63
CA GLU A 71 16.17 -5.64 -26.98
C GLU A 71 16.15 -6.75 -28.04
N GLY A 72 15.23 -6.63 -29.01
CA GLY A 72 15.02 -7.63 -30.05
C GLY A 72 14.47 -8.99 -29.57
N LYS A 73 14.21 -9.17 -28.26
CA LYS A 73 13.72 -10.44 -27.71
C LYS A 73 12.20 -10.52 -27.73
N VAL A 74 11.71 -11.76 -27.81
CA VAL A 74 10.28 -12.09 -27.75
C VAL A 74 10.03 -12.98 -26.55
N SER A 75 8.95 -12.70 -25.81
CA SER A 75 8.46 -13.56 -24.74
C SER A 75 7.49 -14.58 -25.31
N THR A 76 7.49 -15.79 -24.76
CA THR A 76 6.38 -16.72 -24.89
C THR A 76 5.19 -16.25 -24.05
N ALA A 77 4.01 -16.81 -24.30
CA ALA A 77 2.84 -16.51 -23.50
C ALA A 77 2.99 -17.03 -22.06
N VAL A 78 2.54 -16.24 -21.08
CA VAL A 78 2.50 -16.59 -19.66
C VAL A 78 1.05 -16.49 -19.20
N VAL A 79 0.47 -17.63 -18.85
CA VAL A 79 -0.92 -17.73 -18.39
C VAL A 79 -0.96 -18.63 -17.16
N GLY A 80 -1.50 -18.13 -16.05
CA GLY A 80 -1.62 -18.94 -14.84
C GLY A 80 -1.82 -18.12 -13.57
N ASN A 81 -1.95 -18.83 -12.47
CA ASN A 81 -1.99 -18.25 -11.14
C ASN A 81 -0.59 -18.34 -10.53
N VAL A 82 -0.02 -17.21 -10.15
CA VAL A 82 1.28 -17.15 -9.48
C VAL A 82 1.11 -16.68 -8.05
N VAL A 83 1.81 -17.35 -7.14
CA VAL A 83 1.91 -16.89 -5.76
C VAL A 83 2.98 -15.81 -5.75
N THR A 84 2.58 -14.58 -5.43
CA THR A 84 3.56 -13.50 -5.24
C THR A 84 4.09 -13.57 -3.82
N ASP A 85 5.34 -14.05 -3.69
CA ASP A 85 6.05 -13.99 -2.42
C ASP A 85 6.45 -12.52 -2.19
N ARG A 86 5.59 -11.76 -1.52
CA ARG A 86 6.02 -10.50 -0.93
C ARG A 86 7.08 -10.86 0.11
N LEU A 87 8.27 -10.27 -0.01
CA LEU A 87 9.37 -10.43 0.95
C LEU A 87 8.79 -10.62 2.36
N ARG A 88 8.89 -11.86 2.86
CA ARG A 88 8.65 -12.16 4.27
C ARG A 88 9.52 -11.19 5.07
N PRO A 89 8.95 -10.32 5.93
CA PRO A 89 9.78 -9.57 6.85
C PRO A 89 10.63 -10.57 7.63
N PRO A 90 11.93 -10.29 7.87
CA PRO A 90 12.76 -11.20 8.64
C PRO A 90 12.03 -11.54 9.93
N ALA A 91 11.93 -12.83 10.24
CA ALA A 91 11.47 -13.24 11.55
C ALA A 91 12.51 -12.71 12.53
N GLU A 92 12.16 -11.66 13.26
CA GLU A 92 12.92 -11.26 14.45
C GLU A 92 12.60 -12.32 15.50
N ASP A 93 13.54 -13.27 15.68
CA ASP A 93 13.60 -14.21 16.80
C ASP A 93 13.92 -13.45 18.12
#